data_AF-A0A317Z9L4-F1
#
_entry.id   AF-A0A317Z9L4-F1
#
_cell.length_a   1.000
_cell.length_b   1.000
_cell.length_c   1.000
_cell.angle_alpha   90.00
_cell.angle_beta   90.00
_cell.angle_gamma   90.00
#
_symmetry.space_group_name_H-M   'P 1'
#
loop_
_entity.id
_entity.type
_entity.pdbx_description
1 polymer ?
#
loop_
_entity_poly.entity_id
_entity_poly.type
_entity_poly.pdbx_seq_one_letter_code
_entity_poly.pdbx_strand_id
1 'polypeptide(L)'
;FFKYLRKHHPEIPAYYIIERESQEVRNVLPLGNVIYYRSPEHFKIMLEADYICSTHHPHLLYPTNSKIYTKKISATKIFLQHGVLGTKNLTEI
;
A
#
# COMPACT_ATOMS: atom_id res chain seq x y z
N PHE A 1 4.27 3.67 9.91
CA PHE A 1 5.03 4.09 8.72
C PHE A 1 4.40 5.28 7.99
N PHE A 2 3.24 5.13 7.31
CA PHE A 2 2.62 6.23 6.53
C PHE A 2 2.45 7.57 7.28
N LYS A 3 1.90 7.54 8.50
CA LYS A 3 1.75 8.72 9.36
C LYS A 3 3.07 9.45 9.62
N TYR A 4 4.17 8.72 9.74
CA TYR A 4 5.51 9.31 9.95
C TYR A 4 5.96 10.05 8.69
N LEU A 5 5.83 9.43 7.50
CA LEU A 5 6.12 10.09 6.22
C LEU A 5 5.31 11.38 6.06
N ARG A 6 3.98 11.33 6.26
CA ARG A 6 3.12 12.51 6.12
C ARG A 6 3.48 13.66 7.07
N LYS A 7 4.03 13.36 8.25
CA LYS A 7 4.36 14.36 9.28
C LYS A 7 5.79 14.91 9.18
N HIS A 8 6.74 14.08 8.80
CA HIS A 8 8.17 14.42 8.87
C HIS A 8 8.83 14.53 7.49
N HIS A 9 8.22 13.97 6.44
CA HIS A 9 8.71 13.98 5.07
C HIS A 9 7.60 14.34 4.07
N PRO A 10 6.98 15.54 4.20
CA PRO A 10 5.86 15.95 3.34
C PRO A 10 6.24 16.12 1.86
N GLU A 11 7.54 16.26 1.56
CA GLU A 11 8.10 16.28 0.20
C GLU A 11 7.91 14.96 -0.54
N ILE A 12 7.78 13.85 0.20
CA ILE A 12 7.53 12.54 -0.39
C ILE A 12 6.03 12.43 -0.68
N PRO A 13 5.63 12.20 -1.95
CA PRO A 13 4.24 12.02 -2.33
C PRO A 13 3.76 10.61 -1.93
N ALA A 14 3.62 10.38 -0.62
CA ALA A 14 3.14 9.12 -0.07
C ALA A 14 1.62 9.06 -0.09
N TYR A 15 1.05 7.92 -0.52
CA TYR A 15 -0.38 7.67 -0.57
C TYR A 15 -0.74 6.41 0.23
N TYR A 16 -1.90 6.43 0.89
CA TYR A 16 -2.42 5.29 1.65
C TYR A 16 -3.68 4.75 0.97
N ILE A 17 -3.66 3.45 0.62
CA ILE A 17 -4.79 2.77 0.00
C ILE A 17 -5.65 2.14 1.11
N ILE A 18 -6.96 2.42 1.10
CA ILE A 18 -7.88 1.89 2.11
C ILE A 18 -9.26 1.55 1.52
N GLU A 19 -9.92 0.53 2.03
CA GLU A 19 -11.33 0.24 1.70
C GLU A 19 -12.24 1.34 2.25
N ARG A 20 -13.29 1.70 1.49
CA ARG A 20 -14.19 2.81 1.84
C ARG A 20 -14.98 2.52 3.12
N GLU A 21 -15.32 1.26 3.34
CA GLU A 21 -16.12 0.77 4.45
C GLU A 21 -15.28 0.47 5.71
N SER A 22 -13.95 0.65 5.64
CA SER A 22 -13.07 0.38 6.77
C SER A 22 -13.30 1.37 7.90
N GLN A 23 -13.41 0.85 9.13
CA GLN A 23 -13.50 1.70 10.34
C GLN A 23 -12.25 2.56 10.55
N GLU A 24 -11.11 2.14 9.99
CA GLU A 24 -9.83 2.85 10.08
C GLU A 24 -9.80 4.12 9.22
N VAL A 25 -10.73 4.30 8.28
CA VAL A 25 -10.83 5.49 7.42
C VAL A 25 -10.79 6.78 8.25
N ARG A 26 -11.49 6.82 9.40
CA ARG A 26 -11.50 7.99 10.30
C ARG A 26 -10.12 8.35 10.87
N ASN A 27 -9.24 7.37 11.01
CA ASN A 27 -7.90 7.55 11.57
C ASN A 27 -6.90 8.04 10.50
N VAL A 28 -7.10 7.64 9.24
CA VAL A 28 -6.16 7.90 8.15
C VAL A 28 -6.55 9.11 7.32
N LEU A 29 -7.84 9.38 7.09
CA LEU A 29 -8.31 10.53 6.32
C LEU A 29 -7.69 11.87 6.74
N PRO A 30 -7.56 12.19 8.05
CA PRO A 30 -6.95 13.45 8.47
C PRO A 30 -5.47 13.61 8.08
N LEU A 31 -4.78 12.54 7.67
CA LEU A 31 -3.38 12.58 7.26
C LEU A 31 -3.20 13.01 5.78
N GLY A 32 -4.30 13.12 5.02
CA GLY A 32 -4.29 13.42 3.59
C GLY A 32 -3.71 12.29 2.73
N ASN A 33 -3.74 12.46 1.42
CA ASN A 33 -3.25 11.49 0.43
C ASN A 33 -3.79 10.06 0.65
N VAL A 34 -5.09 9.96 0.96
CA VAL A 34 -5.79 8.69 1.10
C VAL A 34 -6.56 8.40 -0.17
N ILE A 35 -6.34 7.21 -0.74
CA ILE A 35 -6.97 6.75 -1.97
C ILE A 35 -7.83 5.54 -1.63
N TYR A 36 -9.06 5.52 -2.11
CA TYR A 36 -9.94 4.38 -1.87
C TYR A 36 -9.55 3.20 -2.75
N TYR A 37 -9.60 2.00 -2.18
CA TYR A 37 -9.36 0.76 -2.90
C TYR A 37 -10.30 0.65 -4.11
N ARG A 38 -9.74 0.18 -5.23
CA ARG A 38 -10.38 0.07 -6.57
C ARG A 38 -10.98 1.35 -7.16
N SER A 39 -10.68 2.53 -6.61
CA SER A 39 -11.00 3.80 -7.28
C SER A 39 -10.16 4.00 -8.55
N PRO A 40 -10.61 4.81 -9.53
CA PRO A 40 -9.80 5.17 -10.69
C PRO A 40 -8.41 5.73 -10.31
N GLU A 41 -8.34 6.51 -9.23
CA GLU A 41 -7.10 7.08 -8.69
C GLU A 41 -6.14 5.98 -8.22
N HIS A 42 -6.67 4.90 -7.64
CA HIS A 42 -5.87 3.74 -7.23
C HIS A 42 -5.21 3.06 -8.44
N PHE A 43 -5.93 2.93 -9.57
CA PHE A 43 -5.33 2.38 -10.78
C PHE A 43 -4.20 3.26 -11.31
N LYS A 44 -4.38 4.58 -11.28
CA LYS A 44 -3.39 5.54 -11.75
C LYS A 44 -2.14 5.52 -10.86
N ILE A 45 -2.31 5.70 -9.55
CA ILE A 45 -1.17 5.86 -8.64
C ILE A 45 -0.28 4.62 -8.58
N MET A 46 -0.88 3.42 -8.72
CA MET A 46 -0.14 2.17 -8.74
C MET A 46 0.76 2.00 -9.96
N LEU A 47 0.44 2.69 -11.08
CA LEU A 47 1.30 2.71 -12.27
C LEU A 47 2.38 3.79 -12.18
N GLU A 48 2.14 4.86 -11.42
CA GLU A 48 3.08 5.98 -11.23
C GLU A 48 4.04 5.76 -10.06
N ALA A 49 3.73 4.85 -9.13
CA ALA A 49 4.53 4.64 -7.93
C ALA A 49 5.91 4.05 -8.21
N ASP A 50 6.94 4.62 -7.59
CA ASP A 50 8.28 4.03 -7.56
C ASP A 50 8.40 2.90 -6.52
N TYR A 51 7.63 2.99 -5.44
CA TYR A 51 7.65 2.06 -4.32
C TYR A 51 6.25 1.66 -3.87
N ILE A 52 6.06 0.36 -3.63
CA ILE A 52 4.85 -0.19 -2.99
C ILE A 52 5.27 -0.79 -1.65
N CYS A 53 4.85 -0.16 -0.56
CA CYS A 53 5.13 -0.62 0.80
C CYS A 53 3.91 -1.34 1.37
N SER A 54 4.08 -2.58 1.82
CA SER A 54 2.98 -3.40 2.34
C SER A 54 3.44 -4.25 3.51
N THR A 55 2.57 -4.48 4.49
CA THR A 55 2.80 -5.47 5.54
C THR A 55 2.47 -6.89 5.10
N HIS A 56 1.69 -7.08 4.05
CA HIS A 56 1.38 -8.39 3.46
C HIS A 56 1.89 -8.49 2.02
N HIS A 57 1.65 -9.62 1.35
CA HIS A 57 2.02 -9.79 -0.05
C HIS A 57 1.44 -8.64 -0.92
N PRO A 58 2.25 -7.95 -1.75
CA PRO A 58 1.82 -6.77 -2.50
C PRO A 58 0.62 -6.98 -3.43
N HIS A 59 0.38 -8.21 -3.89
CA HIS A 59 -0.79 -8.56 -4.70
C HIS A 59 -2.13 -8.25 -4.01
N LEU A 60 -2.17 -8.22 -2.67
CA LEU A 60 -3.37 -7.84 -1.94
C LEU A 60 -3.70 -6.35 -2.07
N LEU A 61 -2.72 -5.52 -2.41
CA LEU A 61 -2.91 -4.09 -2.64
C LEU A 61 -3.32 -3.77 -4.08
N TYR A 62 -3.18 -4.70 -5.03
CA TYR A 62 -3.48 -4.39 -6.42
C TYR A 62 -4.99 -4.15 -6.62
N PRO A 63 -5.39 -3.15 -7.43
CA PRO A 63 -6.80 -2.90 -7.71
C PRO A 63 -7.43 -4.03 -8.55
N THR A 64 -6.62 -4.84 -9.23
CA THR A 64 -7.07 -5.93 -10.10
C THR A 64 -6.01 -7.03 -10.22
N ASN A 65 -6.47 -8.23 -10.57
CA ASN A 65 -5.62 -9.39 -10.90
C ASN A 65 -5.30 -9.48 -12.41
N SER A 66 -5.70 -8.48 -13.21
CA SER A 66 -5.40 -8.46 -14.65
C SER A 66 -3.90 -8.51 -14.89
N LYS A 67 -3.41 -9.60 -15.50
CA LYS A 67 -2.00 -9.78 -15.84
C LYS A 67 -1.45 -8.67 -16.74
N ILE A 68 -2.29 -8.09 -17.59
CA ILE A 68 -1.90 -6.98 -18.47
C ILE A 68 -1.59 -5.73 -17.64
N TYR A 69 -2.41 -5.46 -16.63
CA TYR A 69 -2.23 -4.32 -15.73
C TYR A 69 -1.04 -4.54 -14.78
N THR A 70 -1.00 -5.68 -14.10
CA THR A 70 0.02 -5.95 -13.07
C THR A 70 1.43 -6.05 -13.64
N LYS A 71 1.59 -6.48 -14.91
CA LYS A 71 2.87 -6.44 -15.62
C LYS A 71 3.38 -5.03 -15.91
N LYS A 72 2.50 -4.01 -15.93
CA LYS A 72 2.89 -2.61 -16.14
C LYS A 72 3.36 -1.93 -14.86
N ILE A 73 3.14 -2.54 -13.69
CA ILE A 73 3.62 -2.02 -12.41
C ILE A 73 5.12 -2.28 -12.32
N SER A 74 5.91 -1.21 -12.44
CA SER A 74 7.38 -1.22 -12.32
C SER A 74 7.89 -0.97 -10.91
N ALA A 75 7.00 -0.63 -9.96
CA ALA A 75 7.36 -0.26 -8.60
C ALA A 75 8.17 -1.34 -7.86
N THR A 76 9.14 -0.87 -7.06
CA THR A 76 9.87 -1.71 -6.11
C THR A 76 8.95 -2.08 -4.94
N LYS A 77 8.82 -3.38 -4.66
CA LYS A 77 7.95 -3.88 -3.59
C LYS A 77 8.73 -4.02 -2.30
N ILE A 78 8.34 -3.25 -1.29
CA ILE A 78 8.96 -3.25 0.03
C ILE A 78 8.02 -3.93 1.03
N PHE A 79 8.48 -5.03 1.61
CA PHE A 79 7.77 -5.71 2.67
C PHE A 79 8.10 -5.05 4.01
N LEU A 80 7.13 -4.31 4.56
CA LEU A 80 7.19 -3.77 5.91
C LEU A 80 6.90 -4.92 6.87
N GLN A 81 7.94 -5.57 7.38
CA GLN A 81 7.79 -6.70 8.30
C GLN A 81 6.83 -6.36 9.44
N HIS A 82 5.90 -7.28 9.72
CA HIS A 82 5.02 -7.20 10.87
C HIS A 82 5.14 -8.49 11.69
N GLY A 83 5.47 -8.35 12.97
CA GLY A 83 5.70 -9.47 13.89
C GLY A 83 7.15 -9.96 13.95
N VAL A 84 7.47 -10.73 15.00
CA VAL A 84 8.78 -11.37 15.20
C VAL A 84 8.77 -12.70 14.42
N LEU A 85 9.65 -12.81 13.41
CA LEU A 85 9.71 -14.00 12.54
C LEU A 85 10.16 -15.26 13.29
N GLY A 86 10.92 -15.11 14.38
CA GLY A 86 11.52 -16.22 15.12
C GLY A 86 10.55 -17.17 15.84
N THR A 87 9.25 -16.86 15.88
CA THR A 87 8.23 -17.73 16.52
C THR A 87 7.24 -18.33 15.52
N LYS A 88 7.44 -18.13 14.20
CA LYS A 88 6.59 -18.67 13.15
C LYS A 88 7.37 -19.70 12.33
N ASN A 89 6.75 -20.84 12.05
CA ASN A 89 7.34 -21.83 11.15
C ASN A 89 7.35 -21.26 9.72
N LEU A 90 8.53 -20.97 9.18
CA LEU A 90 8.71 -20.28 7.90
C LEU A 90 8.63 -21.23 6.69
N THR A 91 8.35 -22.52 6.90
CA THR A 91 8.29 -23.53 5.83
C THR A 91 7.08 -23.40 4.90
N GLU A 92 6.11 -22.54 5.21
CA GLU A 92 4.85 -22.40 4.46
C GLU A 92 4.57 -20.95 3.96
N ILE A 93 5.58 -20.09 3.90
CA ILE A 93 5.43 -18.70 3.37
C ILE A 93 6.07 -18.58 2.00
#